data_AF-A0A6V7YD35-F1
#
_entry.id   AF-A0A6V7YD35-F1
#
_cell.length_a   1.000
_cell.length_b   1.000
_cell.length_c   1.000
_cell.angle_alpha   90.00
_cell.angle_beta   90.00
_cell.angle_gamma   90.00
#
_symmetry.space_group_name_H-M   'P 1'
#
loop_
_entity.id
_entity.type
_entity.pdbx_description
1 polymer ?
#
loop_
_entity_poly.entity_id
_entity_poly.type
_entity_poly.pdbx_seq_one_letter_code
_entity_poly.pdbx_strand_id
1 'polypeptide(L)'
;ENKIEWKFIPALSPWAGGIYERLIGMAKTCFKRTMGRQVLPYDQLATFTAEVEAALNSRPLTHTSDEEGAPLPLRPVDFIQPGATLSYDFTFKKTKRDKHVLPHDQLLTLWKAL
;
A
#
# COMPACT_ATOMS: atom_id res chain seq x y z
N GLU A 1 16.69 -18.13 -22.95
CA GLU A 1 17.48 -17.76 -21.76
C GLU A 1 17.00 -16.41 -21.25
N ASN A 2 16.59 -16.32 -19.98
CA ASN A 2 16.13 -15.06 -19.40
C ASN A 2 17.34 -14.20 -19.01
N LYS A 3 17.45 -12.99 -19.58
CA LYS A 3 18.54 -12.03 -19.36
C LYS A 3 18.42 -11.33 -18.00
N ILE A 4 18.48 -12.09 -16.90
CA ILE A 4 18.41 -11.54 -15.54
C ILE A 4 19.82 -11.24 -15.05
N GLU A 5 20.12 -9.97 -14.79
CA GLU A 5 21.36 -9.51 -14.18
C GLU A 5 21.16 -9.37 -12.66
N TRP A 6 21.90 -10.15 -11.87
CA TRP A 6 21.86 -10.06 -10.41
C TRP A 6 22.71 -8.90 -9.91
N LYS A 7 22.08 -7.95 -9.21
CA LYS A 7 22.75 -6.81 -8.58
C LYS A 7 22.61 -6.91 -7.07
N PHE A 8 23.75 -6.93 -6.38
CA PHE A 8 23.79 -6.97 -4.92
C PHE A 8 23.93 -5.58 -4.34
N ILE A 9 23.44 -5.42 -3.12
CA ILE A 9 23.54 -4.16 -2.39
C ILE A 9 24.97 -4.03 -1.86
N PRO A 10 25.65 -2.89 -2.09
CA PRO A 10 26.99 -2.69 -1.58
C PRO A 10 27.00 -2.75 -0.05
N ALA A 11 28.08 -3.31 0.50
CA ALA A 11 28.28 -3.36 1.95
C ALA A 11 28.19 -1.95 2.54
N LEU A 12 27.66 -1.84 3.77
CA LEU A 12 27.51 -0.58 4.51
C LEU A 12 26.61 0.47 3.81
N SER A 13 25.76 0.06 2.87
CA SER A 13 24.83 0.95 2.17
C SER A 13 23.36 0.62 2.49
N PRO A 14 22.90 0.88 3.74
CA PRO A 14 21.53 0.55 4.15
C PRO A 14 20.47 1.32 3.34
N TRP A 15 20.80 2.52 2.86
CA TRP A 15 19.93 3.37 2.06
C TRP A 15 19.56 2.77 0.69
N ALA A 16 20.46 1.97 0.11
CA ALA A 16 20.22 1.31 -1.19
C ALA A 16 19.06 0.32 -1.11
N GLY A 17 18.65 -0.03 0.12
CA GLY A 17 17.56 -0.94 0.38
C GLY A 17 16.24 -0.37 0.85
N GLY A 18 16.16 0.94 1.01
CA GLY A 18 15.01 1.56 1.70
C GLY A 18 13.66 1.22 1.08
N ILE A 19 13.60 1.00 -0.24
CA ILE A 19 12.35 0.68 -0.94
C ILE A 19 11.79 -0.67 -0.50
N TYR A 20 12.59 -1.74 -0.51
CA TYR A 20 12.08 -3.05 -0.09
C TYR A 20 11.84 -3.10 1.43
N GLU A 21 12.63 -2.39 2.23
CA GLU A 21 12.40 -2.27 3.67
C GLU A 21 11.06 -1.59 3.98
N ARG A 22 10.77 -0.50 3.25
CA ARG A 22 9.49 0.22 3.32
C ARG A 22 8.34 -0.71 2.92
N LEU A 23 8.49 -1.46 1.83
CA LEU A 23 7.48 -2.40 1.35
C LEU A 23 7.20 -3.52 2.37
N ILE A 24 8.25 -4.13 2.92
CA ILE A 24 8.14 -5.13 3.99
C ILE A 24 7.47 -4.54 5.23
N GLY A 25 7.81 -3.30 5.59
CA GLY A 25 7.18 -2.58 6.70
C GLY A 25 5.69 -2.37 6.48
N MET A 26 5.27 -2.02 5.27
CA MET A 26 3.85 -1.88 4.91
C MET A 26 3.11 -3.21 5.01
N ALA A 27 3.66 -4.28 4.41
CA ALA A 27 3.09 -5.63 4.51
C ALA A 27 2.93 -6.05 5.98
N LYS A 28 4.01 -6.02 6.78
CA LYS A 28 3.96 -6.36 8.21
C LYS A 28 2.95 -5.51 9.00
N THR A 29 2.79 -4.24 8.63
CA THR A 29 1.79 -3.37 9.26
C THR A 29 0.37 -3.82 8.96
N CYS A 30 0.07 -4.22 7.71
CA CYS A 30 -1.22 -4.80 7.34
C CYS A 30 -1.49 -6.07 8.16
N PHE A 31 -0.52 -6.98 8.23
CA PHE A 31 -0.62 -8.21 9.02
C PHE A 31 -0.89 -7.91 10.50
N LYS A 32 -0.10 -7.03 11.10
CA LYS A 32 -0.23 -6.68 12.53
C LYS A 32 -1.57 -6.01 12.85
N ARG A 33 -2.07 -5.15 11.95
CA ARG A 33 -3.33 -4.43 12.15
C ARG A 33 -4.56 -5.33 11.99
N THR A 34 -4.51 -6.29 11.06
CA THR A 34 -5.65 -7.16 10.78
C THR A 34 -5.68 -8.40 11.68
N MET A 35 -4.55 -9.11 11.83
CA MET A 35 -4.51 -10.38 12.57
C MET A 35 -4.35 -10.21 14.09
N GLY A 36 -3.76 -9.09 14.54
CA GLY A 36 -3.49 -8.87 15.97
C GLY A 36 -2.62 -9.97 16.57
N ARG A 37 -3.20 -10.82 17.44
CA ARG A 37 -2.53 -11.96 18.12
C ARG A 37 -3.00 -13.32 17.62
N GLN A 38 -3.81 -13.37 16.56
CA GLN A 38 -4.34 -14.62 16.03
C GLN A 38 -3.27 -15.38 15.25
N VAL A 39 -3.24 -16.70 15.39
CA VAL A 39 -2.40 -17.61 14.60
C VAL A 39 -3.30 -18.29 13.59
N LEU A 40 -3.04 -18.08 12.30
CA LEU A 40 -3.83 -18.66 11.22
C LEU A 40 -3.20 -19.98 10.75
N PRO A 41 -4.02 -20.97 10.36
CA PRO A 41 -3.53 -22.12 9.62
C PRO A 41 -2.99 -21.68 8.26
N TYR A 42 -2.16 -22.54 7.64
CA TYR A 42 -1.45 -22.23 6.41
C TYR A 42 -2.36 -21.70 5.30
N ASP A 43 -3.49 -22.36 5.03
CA ASP A 43 -4.41 -21.97 3.95
C ASP A 43 -4.97 -20.56 4.16
N GLN A 44 -5.36 -20.24 5.39
CA GLN A 44 -5.87 -18.91 5.74
C GLN A 44 -4.77 -17.85 5.68
N LEU A 45 -3.54 -18.19 6.08
CA LEU A 45 -2.41 -17.28 5.97
C LEU A 45 -2.06 -17.00 4.50
N ALA A 46 -2.12 -18.02 3.64
CA ALA A 46 -1.87 -17.89 2.21
C ALA A 46 -2.90 -16.96 1.55
N THR A 47 -4.19 -17.18 1.81
CA THR A 47 -5.27 -16.29 1.34
C THR A 47 -5.07 -14.87 1.85
N PHE A 48 -4.82 -14.71 3.15
CA PHE A 48 -4.60 -13.39 3.74
C PHE A 48 -3.38 -12.68 3.16
N THR A 49 -2.31 -13.40 2.84
CA THR A 49 -1.13 -12.84 2.19
C THR A 49 -1.47 -12.31 0.80
N ALA A 50 -2.26 -13.05 0.02
CA ALA A 50 -2.73 -12.62 -1.28
C ALA A 50 -3.63 -11.36 -1.19
N GLU A 51 -4.48 -11.26 -0.17
CA GLU A 51 -5.28 -10.05 0.09
C GLU A 51 -4.39 -8.84 0.40
N VAL A 52 -3.36 -9.03 1.23
CA VAL A 52 -2.40 -7.95 1.54
C VAL A 52 -1.62 -7.53 0.29
N GLU A 53 -1.19 -8.48 -0.54
CA GLU A 53 -0.54 -8.20 -1.82
C GLU A 53 -1.47 -7.36 -2.73
N ALA A 54 -2.72 -7.79 -2.89
CA ALA A 54 -3.71 -7.06 -3.68
C ALA A 54 -3.95 -5.63 -3.12
N ALA A 55 -3.98 -5.47 -1.80
CA ALA A 55 -4.12 -4.17 -1.15
C ALA A 55 -2.93 -3.25 -1.41
N LEU A 56 -1.71 -3.79 -1.37
CA LEU A 56 -0.49 -3.02 -1.66
C LEU A 56 -0.40 -2.64 -3.14
N ASN A 57 -0.74 -3.57 -4.03
CA ASN A 57 -0.69 -3.36 -5.48
C ASN A 57 -1.80 -2.46 -6.03
N SER A 58 -2.92 -2.33 -5.32
CA SER A 58 -4.02 -1.42 -5.65
C SER A 58 -3.84 0.01 -5.11
N ARG A 59 -2.90 0.20 -4.18
CA ARG A 59 -2.75 1.49 -3.48
C ARG A 59 -2.25 2.58 -4.44
N PRO A 60 -2.93 3.75 -4.51
CA PRO A 60 -2.49 4.84 -5.38
C PRO A 60 -1.14 5.41 -4.93
N LEU A 61 -0.23 5.60 -5.88
CA LEU A 61 1.07 6.26 -5.74
C LEU A 61 0.99 7.75 -6.08
N THR A 62 0.04 8.12 -6.94
CA THR A 62 -0.23 9.51 -7.32
C THR A 62 -1.53 10.01 -6.69
N HIS A 63 -1.77 11.31 -6.85
CA HIS A 63 -3.01 11.96 -6.40
C HIS A 63 -4.24 11.26 -6.98
N THR A 64 -5.25 11.03 -6.13
CA THR A 64 -6.57 10.55 -6.54
C THR A 64 -7.49 11.77 -6.57
N SER A 65 -8.11 12.04 -7.71
CA SER A 65 -9.09 13.12 -7.87
C SER A 65 -10.49 12.51 -7.98
N ASP A 66 -11.46 13.17 -7.37
CA ASP A 66 -12.89 12.83 -7.48
C ASP A 66 -13.54 13.55 -8.68
N GLU A 67 -12.77 14.34 -9.43
CA GLU A 67 -13.25 15.05 -10.62
C GLU A 67 -13.58 14.08 -11.76
N GLU A 68 -14.70 14.35 -12.43
CA GLU A 68 -15.17 13.54 -13.55
C GLU A 68 -14.19 13.67 -14.74
N GLY A 69 -13.64 12.55 -15.21
CA GLY A 69 -12.64 12.51 -16.26
C GLY A 69 -11.19 12.70 -15.80
N ALA A 70 -10.93 12.78 -14.49
CA ALA A 70 -9.56 12.77 -13.98
C ALA A 70 -8.82 11.47 -14.36
N PRO A 71 -7.50 11.54 -14.61
CA PRO A 71 -6.72 10.34 -14.90
C PRO A 71 -6.71 9.41 -13.67
N LEU A 72 -6.79 8.11 -13.92
CA LEU A 72 -6.66 7.11 -12.88
C LEU A 72 -5.31 7.25 -12.17
N PRO A 73 -5.26 7.13 -10.83
CA PRO A 73 -4.00 7.21 -10.12
C PRO A 73 -3.10 6.05 -10.50
N LEU A 74 -1.80 6.32 -10.63
CA LEU A 74 -0.79 5.29 -10.87
C LEU A 74 -0.68 4.39 -9.63
N ARG A 75 -0.80 3.08 -9.79
CA ARG A 75 -0.65 2.07 -8.73
C ARG A 75 0.52 1.14 -9.04
N PRO A 76 1.07 0.42 -8.05
CA PRO A 76 2.17 -0.52 -8.31
C PRO A 76 1.85 -1.57 -9.38
N VAL A 77 0.60 -2.06 -9.44
CA VAL A 77 0.19 -3.03 -10.47
C VAL A 77 0.34 -2.49 -11.89
N ASP A 78 0.19 -1.17 -12.08
CA ASP A 78 0.20 -0.55 -13.40
C ASP A 78 1.59 -0.59 -14.06
N PHE A 79 2.67 -0.84 -13.30
CA PHE A 79 4.01 -1.04 -13.87
C PHE A 79 4.17 -2.41 -14.55
N ILE A 80 3.35 -3.39 -14.18
CA ILE A 80 3.34 -4.72 -14.78
C ILE A 80 2.24 -4.79 -15.84
N GLN A 81 1.04 -4.35 -15.45
CA GLN A 81 -0.14 -4.37 -16.29
C GLN A 81 -0.92 -3.05 -16.12
N PRO A 82 -0.66 -2.06 -16.99
CA PRO A 82 -1.36 -0.77 -16.95
C PRO A 82 -2.88 -0.95 -17.05
N GLY A 83 -3.63 -0.34 -16.14
CA GLY A 83 -5.10 -0.37 -16.18
C GLY A 83 -5.70 -1.71 -15.72
N ALA A 84 -4.94 -2.54 -15.02
CA ALA A 84 -5.46 -3.78 -14.46
C ALA A 84 -6.67 -3.52 -13.56
N THR A 85 -7.79 -4.17 -13.88
CA THR A 85 -8.95 -4.22 -12.99
C THR A 85 -8.69 -5.30 -11.97
N LEU A 86 -8.37 -4.88 -10.74
CA LEU A 86 -8.25 -5.80 -9.62
C LEU A 86 -9.67 -6.21 -9.22
N SER A 87 -9.98 -7.50 -9.25
CA SER A 87 -11.31 -8.05 -8.94
C SER A 87 -11.74 -7.86 -7.49
N TYR A 88 -10.87 -7.31 -6.64
CA TYR A 88 -11.13 -7.12 -5.22
C TYR A 88 -11.51 -5.67 -4.93
N ASP A 89 -12.80 -5.44 -4.71
CA ASP A 89 -13.31 -4.16 -4.23
C ASP A 89 -12.89 -3.96 -2.77
N PHE A 90 -11.78 -3.25 -2.56
CA PHE A 90 -11.43 -2.71 -1.24
C PHE A 90 -12.41 -1.58 -0.89
N THR A 91 -13.62 -1.93 -0.49
CA THR A 91 -14.50 -0.98 0.20
C THR A 91 -13.86 -0.63 1.53
N PHE A 92 -13.17 0.53 1.59
CA PHE A 92 -12.61 1.02 2.83
C PHE A 92 -13.75 1.45 3.75
N LYS A 93 -14.23 0.53 4.60
CA LYS A 93 -15.14 0.89 5.69
C LYS A 93 -14.31 1.67 6.71
N LYS A 94 -14.47 3.01 6.73
CA LYS A 94 -13.90 3.88 7.77
C LYS A 94 -14.10 3.24 9.15
N THR A 95 -13.01 2.86 9.81
CA THR A 95 -13.09 2.32 11.16
C THR A 95 -13.04 3.44 12.19
N LYS A 96 -13.56 3.21 13.40
CA LYS A 96 -13.48 4.17 14.53
C LYS A 96 -12.03 4.57 14.89
N ARG A 97 -11.01 3.90 14.34
CA ARG A 97 -9.58 4.18 14.53
C ARG A 97 -9.03 5.18 13.50
N ASP A 98 -9.72 5.39 12.38
CA ASP A 98 -9.35 6.35 11.33
C ASP A 98 -9.81 7.78 11.64
N LYS A 99 -10.38 8.02 12.83
CA LYS A 99 -10.87 9.32 13.31
C LYS A 99 -9.80 10.42 13.39
N HIS A 100 -8.52 10.06 13.31
CA HIS A 100 -7.41 11.01 13.41
C HIS A 100 -6.88 11.51 12.07
N VAL A 101 -7.46 11.08 10.94
CA VAL A 101 -7.19 11.74 9.66
C VAL A 101 -8.19 12.87 9.50
N LEU A 102 -7.84 14.04 10.05
CA LEU A 102 -8.63 15.25 9.86
C LEU A 102 -8.74 15.54 8.35
N PRO A 103 -9.93 15.88 7.82
CA PRO A 103 -10.07 16.27 6.43
C PRO A 103 -9.18 17.49 6.12
N HIS A 104 -8.78 17.62 4.85
CA HIS A 104 -7.82 18.64 4.39
C HIS A 104 -8.19 20.05 4.87
N ASP A 105 -9.48 20.40 4.83
CA ASP A 105 -9.99 21.70 5.27
C ASP A 105 -9.76 21.97 6.76
N GLN A 106 -9.87 20.94 7.60
CA GLN A 106 -9.63 21.05 9.04
C GLN A 106 -8.14 21.19 9.35
N LEU A 107 -7.26 20.55 8.58
CA LEU A 107 -5.81 20.70 8.72
C LEU A 107 -5.35 22.11 8.28
N LEU A 108 -5.89 22.64 7.18
CA LEU A 108 -5.65 24.00 6.72
C LEU A 108 -6.08 25.05 7.75
N THR A 109 -7.22 24.83 8.40
CA THR A 109 -7.73 25.72 9.44
C THR A 109 -6.81 25.73 10.66
N LEU A 110 -6.33 24.56 11.10
CA LEU A 110 -5.39 24.46 12.21
C LEU A 110 -4.02 25.07 11.90
N TRP A 111 -3.53 24.92 10.67
CA TRP A 111 -2.25 25.52 10.26
C TRP A 111 -2.31 27.04 10.18
N LYS A 112 -3.42 27.61 9.69
CA LYS A 112 -3.62 29.07 9.65
C LYS A 112 -3.89 29.70 11.02
N ALA A 113 -4.22 28.88 12.03
CA ALA A 113 -4.48 29.31 13.40
C ALA A 113 -3.24 29.25 14.31
N LEU A 114 -2.10 28.77 13.78
CA LEU A 114 -0.76 28.83 14.37
C LEU A 114 -0.02 30.07 13.87
#